data_AF-A0AB37J864-F1
#
_entry.id   AF-A0AB37J864-F1
#
_cell.length_a   1.000
_cell.length_b   1.000
_cell.length_c   1.000
_cell.angle_alpha   90.00
_cell.angle_beta   90.00
_cell.angle_gamma   90.00
#
_symmetry.space_group_name_H-M   'P 1'
#
loop_
_entity.id
_entity.type
_entity.pdbx_description
1 polymer ?
#
loop_
_entity_poly.entity_id
_entity_poly.type
_entity_poly.pdbx_seq_one_letter_code
_entity_poly.pdbx_strand_id
1 'polypeptide(L)' 'MGKVKGGPDQINQTALKHRKEIMDEPGGFIKIKSPKGIEFLEEKLPDGRGVRLNLDGTFKGFIDQ' A
#
# COMPACT_ATOMS: atom_id res chain seq x y z
N MET A 1 8.45 -1.49 -17.84
CA MET A 1 7.00 -1.19 -17.96
C MET A 1 6.20 -2.45 -17.69
N GLY A 2 5.75 -2.64 -16.44
CA GLY A 2 4.97 -3.82 -16.04
C GLY A 2 3.53 -3.72 -16.55
N LYS A 3 3.24 -4.33 -17.71
CA LYS A 3 1.88 -4.46 -18.20
C LYS A 3 1.16 -5.51 -17.37
N VAL A 4 0.20 -5.10 -16.54
CA VAL A 4 -0.78 -6.02 -15.97
C VAL A 4 -1.63 -6.56 -17.11
N LYS A 5 -1.37 -7.80 -17.53
CA LYS A 5 -2.21 -8.58 -18.43
C LYS A 5 -2.87 -9.67 -17.61
N GLY A 6 -4.18 -9.56 -17.41
CA GLY A 6 -5.01 -10.55 -16.73
C GLY A 6 -6.41 -9.99 -16.48
N GLY A 7 -7.44 -10.83 -16.60
CA GLY A 7 -8.82 -10.44 -16.31
C GLY A 7 -9.03 -9.95 -14.86
N PRO A 8 -10.22 -9.41 -14.53
CA PRO A 8 -10.50 -8.81 -13.22
C PRO A 8 -10.16 -9.70 -12.02
N ASP A 9 -10.37 -11.02 -12.13
CA ASP A 9 -9.97 -12.01 -11.11
C ASP A 9 -8.46 -12.10 -10.89
N GLN A 10 -7.67 -12.01 -11.96
CA GLN A 10 -6.21 -12.11 -11.92
C GLN A 10 -5.58 -10.83 -11.36
N ILE A 11 -6.22 -9.68 -11.59
CA ILE A 11 -5.88 -8.40 -10.95
C ILE A 11 -6.14 -8.49 -9.44
N ASN A 12 -7.28 -9.06 -9.03
CA ASN A 12 -7.61 -9.23 -7.63
C ASN A 12 -6.64 -10.18 -6.91
N GLN A 13 -6.29 -11.32 -7.52
CA GLN A 13 -5.30 -12.23 -6.94
C GLN A 13 -3.90 -11.64 -6.87
N THR A 14 -3.50 -10.88 -7.89
CA THR A 14 -2.21 -10.18 -7.89
C THR A 14 -2.17 -9.11 -6.81
N ALA A 15 -3.26 -8.35 -6.63
CA ALA A 15 -3.40 -7.36 -5.56
C ALA A 15 -3.38 -8.00 -4.17
N LEU A 16 -4.03 -9.15 -3.99
CA LEU A 16 -4.04 -9.90 -2.72
C LEU A 16 -2.66 -10.48 -2.38
N LYS A 17 -1.94 -11.02 -3.37
CA LYS A 17 -0.59 -11.52 -3.18
C LYS A 17 0.35 -10.37 -2.81
N HIS A 18 0.29 -9.27 -3.55
CA HIS A 18 1.09 -8.08 -3.27
C HIS A 18 0.79 -7.49 -1.89
N ARG A 19 -0.49 -7.46 -1.49
CA ARG A 19 -0.89 -7.03 -0.15
C ARG A 19 -0.32 -7.93 0.95
N LYS A 20 -0.33 -9.25 0.76
CA LYS A 20 0.27 -10.19 1.72
C LYS A 20 1.77 -9.97 1.83
N GLU A 21 2.46 -9.84 0.70
CA GLU A 21 3.92 -9.61 0.68
C GLU A 21 4.29 -8.29 1.39
N ILE A 22 3.47 -7.24 1.26
CA ILE A 22 3.65 -5.98 1.99
C ILE A 22 3.36 -6.15 3.49
N MET A 23 2.28 -6.84 3.88
CA MET A 23 1.95 -7.03 5.31
C MET A 23 2.90 -8.00 6.06
N ASP A 24 3.60 -8.89 5.35
CA ASP A 24 4.58 -9.83 5.92
C ASP A 24 6.01 -9.24 5.97
N GLU A 25 6.27 -8.14 5.24
CA GLU A 25 7.55 -7.43 5.32
C GLU A 25 7.66 -6.70 6.68
N PRO A 26 8.80 -6.78 7.39
CA PRO A 26 9.01 -6.16 8.69
C PRO A 26 9.17 -4.61 8.62
N GLY A 27 8.60 -3.97 7.60
CA GLY A 27 8.66 -2.53 7.34
C GLY A 27 7.77 -1.70 8.27
N GLY A 28 6.61 -2.25 8.65
CA GLY A 28 5.72 -1.66 9.66
C GLY A 28 5.07 -0.36 9.22
N PHE A 29 3.75 -0.26 9.41
CA PHE A 29 3.05 1.00 9.15
C PHE A 29 3.49 2.08 10.13
N ILE A 30 4.04 3.17 9.60
CA ILE A 30 4.33 4.39 10.36
C ILE A 30 3.13 5.32 10.34
N LYS A 31 2.85 5.97 11.47
CA LYS A 31 1.78 6.96 11.56
C LYS A 31 2.31 8.32 11.11
N ILE A 32 1.74 8.88 10.05
CA ILE A 32 2.09 10.22 9.55
C ILE A 32 0.90 11.16 9.70
N LYS A 33 1.21 12.39 10.07
CA LYS A 33 0.24 13.48 10.12
C LYS A 33 0.39 14.35 8.90
N SER A 34 -0.69 14.46 8.12
CA SER A 34 -0.78 15.40 7.00
C SER A 34 -0.74 16.85 7.52
N PRO A 35 -0.30 17.82 6.69
CA PRO A 35 -0.35 19.25 7.03
C PRO A 35 -1.75 19.74 7.39
N LYS A 36 -2.80 19.04 6.93
CA LYS A 36 -4.20 19.32 7.25
C LYS A 36 -4.65 18.72 8.59
N GLY A 37 -3.74 18.14 9.37
CA GLY A 37 -4.01 17.54 10.67
C GLY A 37 -4.57 16.12 10.64
N ILE A 38 -4.75 15.52 9.47
CA ILE A 38 -5.28 14.17 9.31
C ILE A 38 -4.15 13.16 9.46
N GLU A 39 -4.33 12.15 10.31
CA GLU A 39 -3.35 11.09 10.49
C GLU A 39 -3.63 9.89 9.57
N PHE A 40 -2.57 9.28 9.05
CA PHE A 40 -2.60 8.10 8.19
C PHE A 40 -1.56 7.09 8.64
N LEU A 41 -1.77 5.85 8.24
CA LEU A 41 -0.75 4.81 8.32
C LEU A 41 -0.11 4.70 6.94
N GLU A 42 1.21 4.83 6.85
CA GLU A 42 1.93 4.55 5.59
C GLU A 42 2.98 3.49 5.82
N GLU A 43 3.13 2.66 4.81
CA GLU A 43 4.26 1.76 4.67
C GLU A 43 4.94 2.11 3.36
N LYS A 44 6.23 2.46 3.45
CA LYS A 44 7.07 2.75 2.30
C LYS A 44 8.13 1.69 2.21
N LEU A 45 8.18 1.03 1.06
CA LEU A 45 9.23 0.08 0.73
C LEU A 45 10.50 0.84 0.32
N PRO A 46 11.69 0.24 0.49
CA PRO A 46 12.97 0.84 0.12
C PRO A 46 13.08 1.22 -1.37
N ASP A 47 12.23 0.62 -2.21
CA ASP A 47 12.20 0.85 -3.66
C ASP A 47 11.33 2.05 -4.07
N GLY A 48 10.78 2.81 -3.10
CA GLY A 48 9.98 4.01 -3.32
C GLY A 48 8.47 3.76 -3.48
N ARG A 49 8.06 2.51 -3.64
CA ARG A 49 6.63 2.14 -3.63
C ARG A 49 6.12 2.06 -2.21
N GLY A 50 4.85 2.35 -2.01
CA GLY A 50 4.24 2.28 -0.69
C GLY A 50 2.73 2.19 -0.73
N VAL A 51 2.15 2.00 0.45
CA VAL A 51 0.70 1.96 0.66
C VAL A 51 0.35 2.92 1.79
N ARG A 52 -0.72 3.68 1.58
CA ARG A 52 -1.37 4.48 2.61
C ARG A 52 -2.67 3.79 3.03
N LEU A 53 -2.84 3.63 4.33
CA LEU A 53 -4.08 3.22 4.98
C LEU A 53 -4.65 4.39 5.80
N ASN A 54 -5.96 4.36 6.03
CA ASN A 54 -6.59 5.17 7.06
C ASN A 54 -6.24 4.60 8.46
N LEU A 55 -6.56 5.33 9.52
CA LEU A 55 -6.28 4.90 10.90
C LEU A 55 -7.04 3.64 11.30
N ASP A 56 -8.19 3.40 10.70
CA ASP A 56 -8.98 2.18 10.84
C ASP A 56 -8.40 0.99 10.05
N GLY A 57 -7.27 1.17 9.38
CA GLY A 57 -6.59 0.12 8.62
C GLY A 57 -7.16 -0.12 7.22
N THR A 58 -8.20 0.62 6.80
CA THR A 58 -8.70 0.52 5.43
C THR A 58 -7.74 1.11 4.41
N PHE A 59 -7.65 0.47 3.26
CA PHE A 59 -6.81 0.94 2.15
C PHE A 59 -7.27 2.32 1.67
N LYS A 60 -6.34 3.28 1.65
CA LYS A 60 -6.59 4.64 1.19
C LYS A 60 -6.01 4.90 -0.20
N GLY A 61 -4.84 4.36 -0.50
CA GLY A 61 -4.20 4.54 -1.80
C GLY A 61 -2.76 4.04 -1.83
N PHE A 62 -2.20 3.94 -3.03
CA PHE A 62 -0.77 3.69 -3.22
C PHE A 62 0.03 4.99 -3.10
N ILE A 63 1.27 4.87 -2.67
CA ILE A 63 2.27 5.93 -2.65
C ILE A 63 3.35 5.53 -3.65
N ASP A 64 3.69 6.43 -4.55
CA ASP A 64 4.81 6.32 -5.48
C ASP A 64 5.56 7.64 -5.37
N GLN A 65 6.85 7.59 -5.06
CA GLN A 65 7.69 8.77 -4.87
C GLN A 65 8.50 9.07 -6.13
#